data_AF-A0A2N3CJP0-F1
#
_entry.id   AF-A0A2N3CJP0-F1
#
_cell.length_a   1.000
_cell.length_b   1.000
_cell.length_c   1.000
_cell.angle_alpha   90.00
_cell.angle_beta   90.00
_cell.angle_gamma   90.00
#
_symmetry.space_group_name_H-M   'P 1'
#
loop_
_entity.id
_entity.type
_entity.pdbx_description
1 polymer ?
#
loop_
_entity_poly.entity_id
_entity_poly.type
_entity_poly.pdbx_seq_one_letter_code
_entity_poly.pdbx_strand_id
1 'polypeptide(L)'
;MAGPRWSAPSSCTARWPTRVTTLRAWLSQWSPLSRADALDCVGAICAPLLVVENGADDAVPPSHPRAVFDAARSPDRQYLTIADAGHYYQGQPGELARAVAELGGWLAARGLSPKG
;
A
#
# COMPACT_ATOMS: atom_id res chain seq x y z
N MET A 1 -48.74 -13.44 21.40
CA MET A 1 -47.38 -13.64 20.87
C MET A 1 -46.98 -12.41 20.08
N ALA A 2 -46.07 -11.60 20.61
CA ALA A 2 -45.48 -10.45 19.92
C ALA A 2 -43.97 -10.57 20.09
N GLY A 3 -43.23 -10.73 18.98
CA GLY A 3 -41.77 -10.88 18.98
C GLY A 3 -41.05 -9.58 19.35
N PRO A 4 -39.78 -9.66 19.77
CA PRO A 4 -39.04 -8.48 20.20
C PRO A 4 -38.77 -7.53 19.03
N ARG A 5 -39.20 -6.28 19.17
CA ARG A 5 -38.80 -5.17 18.29
C ARG A 5 -37.33 -4.85 18.56
N TRP A 6 -36.49 -5.01 17.56
CA TRP A 6 -35.12 -4.50 17.57
C TRP A 6 -35.17 -2.97 17.52
N SER A 7 -34.81 -2.31 18.61
CA SER A 7 -34.55 -0.86 18.63
C SER A 7 -33.22 -0.59 17.93
N ALA A 8 -33.19 0.34 16.98
CA ALA A 8 -31.96 0.80 16.35
C ALA A 8 -31.00 1.43 17.39
N PRO A 9 -29.68 1.24 17.29
CA PRO A 9 -28.76 1.82 18.25
C PRO A 9 -28.65 3.34 18.07
N SER A 10 -28.86 4.06 19.17
CA SER A 10 -28.60 5.48 19.31
C SER A 10 -27.14 5.79 18.97
N SER A 11 -26.91 6.78 18.11
CA SER A 11 -25.57 7.20 17.68
C SER A 11 -24.72 7.67 18.87
N CYS A 12 -23.59 7.01 19.11
CA CYS A 12 -22.53 7.54 19.97
C CYS A 12 -21.61 8.41 19.11
N THR A 13 -21.80 9.73 19.12
CA THR A 13 -20.91 10.67 18.43
C THR A 13 -19.72 11.01 19.31
N ALA A 14 -18.56 10.42 19.04
CA ALA A 14 -17.27 10.87 19.58
C ALA A 14 -16.61 11.88 18.62
N ARG A 15 -16.03 12.92 19.22
CA ARG A 15 -15.39 14.11 18.62
C ARG A 15 -14.09 13.77 17.88
N TRP A 16 -14.07 13.90 16.55
CA TRP A 16 -12.97 14.10 15.55
C TRP A 16 -13.67 14.25 14.16
N PRO A 17 -13.08 14.80 13.07
CA PRO A 17 -13.85 15.01 11.83
C PRO A 17 -14.28 13.64 11.28
N THR A 18 -15.60 13.46 11.26
CA THR A 18 -16.42 12.35 10.77
C THR A 18 -15.76 11.41 9.75
N ARG A 19 -14.96 10.44 10.22
CA ARG A 19 -14.67 9.24 9.41
C ARG A 19 -15.83 8.27 9.62
N VAL A 20 -16.78 8.29 8.69
CA VAL A 20 -17.80 7.24 8.59
C VAL A 20 -17.28 6.17 7.63
N THR A 21 -17.27 4.91 8.06
CA THR A 21 -17.03 3.76 7.17
C THR A 21 -18.33 2.99 6.99
N THR A 22 -18.61 2.55 5.77
CA THR A 22 -19.72 1.63 5.53
C THR A 22 -19.23 0.19 5.68
N LEU A 23 -20.13 -0.73 6.05
CA LEU A 23 -19.80 -2.16 6.07
C LEU A 23 -19.23 -2.63 4.72
N ARG A 24 -19.75 -2.12 3.60
CA ARG A 24 -19.23 -2.42 2.26
C ARG A 24 -17.79 -1.95 2.09
N ALA A 25 -17.46 -0.72 2.49
CA ALA A 25 -16.11 -0.19 2.39
C ALA A 25 -15.13 -1.00 3.24
N TRP A 26 -15.53 -1.36 4.48
CA TRP A 26 -14.71 -2.22 5.34
C TRP A 26 -14.51 -3.62 4.74
N LEU A 27 -15.58 -4.30 4.30
CA LEU A 27 -15.48 -5.61 3.67
C LEU A 27 -14.69 -5.59 2.37
N SER A 28 -14.77 -4.50 1.58
CA SER A 28 -13.98 -4.36 0.37
C SER A 28 -12.47 -4.37 0.64
N GLN A 29 -12.02 -4.00 1.84
CA GLN A 29 -10.60 -3.97 2.17
C GLN A 29 -10.17 -5.17 3.01
N TRP A 30 -11.03 -5.64 3.92
CA TRP A 30 -10.64 -6.61 4.96
C TRP A 30 -11.31 -7.98 4.83
N SER A 31 -12.23 -8.16 3.87
CA SER A 31 -12.84 -9.46 3.63
C SER A 31 -11.87 -10.39 2.88
N PRO A 32 -11.85 -11.70 3.18
CA PRO A 32 -11.23 -12.71 2.32
C PRO A 32 -11.83 -12.76 0.91
N LEU A 33 -13.04 -12.24 0.72
CA LEU A 33 -13.70 -12.11 -0.58
C LEU A 33 -13.40 -10.76 -1.27
N SER A 34 -12.46 -9.97 -0.75
CA SER A 34 -12.03 -8.75 -1.40
C SER A 34 -11.46 -9.04 -2.79
N ARG A 35 -11.64 -8.09 -3.71
CA ARG A 35 -10.99 -8.10 -5.02
C ARG A 35 -9.62 -7.40 -5.00
N ALA A 36 -9.13 -6.99 -3.84
CA ALA A 36 -7.85 -6.33 -3.66
C ALA A 36 -6.70 -7.36 -3.59
N ASP A 37 -6.48 -8.09 -4.68
CA ASP A 37 -5.34 -9.01 -4.82
C ASP A 37 -4.21 -8.33 -5.61
N ALA A 38 -3.07 -8.14 -4.96
CA ALA A 38 -1.92 -7.47 -5.57
C ALA A 38 -1.29 -8.27 -6.73
N LEU A 39 -1.31 -9.60 -6.65
CA LEU A 39 -0.71 -10.49 -7.66
C LEU A 39 -1.56 -10.52 -8.94
N ASP A 40 -2.89 -10.53 -8.79
CA ASP A 40 -3.78 -10.42 -9.94
C ASP A 40 -3.70 -9.02 -10.58
N CYS A 41 -3.68 -7.96 -9.75
CA CYS A 41 -3.65 -6.59 -10.24
C CYS A 41 -2.34 -6.23 -10.95
N VAL A 42 -1.19 -6.64 -10.41
CA VAL A 42 0.13 -6.25 -10.96
C VAL A 42 0.36 -6.80 -12.37
N GLY A 43 -0.26 -7.94 -12.71
CA GLY A 43 -0.18 -8.53 -14.04
C GLY A 43 -0.80 -7.66 -15.15
N ALA A 44 -1.70 -6.74 -14.80
CA ALA A 44 -2.32 -5.80 -15.73
C ALA A 44 -1.54 -4.49 -15.92
N ILE A 45 -0.46 -4.28 -15.15
CA ILE A 45 0.35 -3.05 -15.22
C ILE A 45 1.30 -3.12 -16.43
N CYS A 46 1.05 -2.25 -17.42
CA CYS A 46 1.92 -2.08 -18.59
C CYS A 46 2.87 -0.87 -18.49
N ALA A 47 2.68 -0.01 -17.49
CA ALA A 47 3.54 1.15 -17.25
C ALA A 47 4.88 0.73 -16.62
N PRO A 48 5.94 1.58 -16.68
CA PRO A 48 7.15 1.38 -15.92
C PRO A 48 6.86 1.12 -14.43
N LEU A 49 7.49 0.10 -13.86
CA LEU A 49 7.23 -0.36 -12.49
C LEU A 49 8.52 -0.34 -11.65
N LEU A 50 8.47 0.30 -10.49
CA LEU A 50 9.48 0.18 -9.46
C LEU A 50 8.85 -0.43 -8.21
N VAL A 51 9.37 -1.57 -7.76
CA VAL A 51 9.01 -2.16 -6.48
C VAL A 51 10.13 -1.88 -5.49
N VAL A 52 9.79 -1.27 -4.35
CA VAL A 52 10.73 -0.95 -3.28
C VAL A 52 10.43 -1.81 -2.06
N GLU A 53 11.45 -2.51 -1.58
CA GLU A 53 11.45 -3.27 -0.33
C GLU A 53 12.24 -2.50 0.74
N ASN A 54 11.66 -2.39 1.92
CA ASN A 54 12.33 -1.86 3.11
C ASN A 54 12.93 -3.05 3.88
N GLY A 55 14.26 -3.11 3.98
CA GLY A 55 14.97 -4.32 4.44
C GLY A 55 14.80 -4.68 5.91
N ALA A 56 14.31 -3.75 6.74
CA ALA A 56 14.01 -3.96 8.16
C ALA A 56 12.51 -3.71 8.47
N ASP A 57 11.63 -3.93 7.49
CA ASP A 57 10.18 -3.82 7.65
C ASP A 57 9.64 -4.97 8.51
N ASP A 58 8.91 -4.63 9.58
CA ASP A 58 8.26 -5.55 10.51
C ASP A 58 6.74 -5.71 10.25
N ALA A 59 6.19 -4.91 9.34
CA ALA A 59 4.78 -4.93 8.96
C ALA A 59 4.52 -5.76 7.69
N VAL A 60 5.46 -5.76 6.74
CA VAL A 60 5.32 -6.46 5.45
C VAL A 60 6.46 -7.48 5.27
N PRO A 61 6.16 -8.80 5.27
CA PRO A 61 7.16 -9.81 5.00
C PRO A 61 7.85 -9.63 3.64
N PRO A 62 9.19 -9.84 3.54
CA PRO A 62 9.97 -9.71 2.30
C PRO A 62 9.42 -10.50 1.10
N SER A 63 8.74 -11.61 1.35
CA SER A 63 8.14 -12.45 0.31
C SER A 63 7.05 -11.73 -0.48
N HIS A 64 6.34 -10.77 0.11
CA HIS A 64 5.22 -10.07 -0.56
C HIS A 64 5.69 -9.16 -1.70
N PRO A 65 6.58 -8.18 -1.50
CA PRO A 65 7.04 -7.33 -2.60
C PRO A 65 7.75 -8.16 -3.68
N ARG A 66 8.48 -9.23 -3.30
CA ARG A 66 9.11 -10.13 -4.26
C ARG A 66 8.07 -10.83 -5.14
N ALA A 67 7.02 -11.40 -4.54
CA ALA A 67 5.95 -12.06 -5.30
C ALA A 67 5.24 -11.09 -6.26
N VAL A 68 5.01 -9.84 -5.84
CA VAL A 68 4.43 -8.80 -6.71
C VAL A 68 5.36 -8.49 -7.89
N PHE A 69 6.66 -8.35 -7.65
CA PHE A 69 7.63 -8.10 -8.72
C PHE A 69 7.72 -9.26 -9.73
N ASP A 70 7.70 -10.50 -9.24
CA ASP A 70 7.76 -11.69 -10.08
C ASP A 70 6.49 -11.88 -10.91
N ALA A 71 5.33 -11.49 -10.38
CA ALA A 71 4.04 -11.53 -11.08
C ALA A 71 3.85 -10.38 -12.09
N ALA A 72 4.63 -9.30 -11.98
CA ALA A 72 4.52 -8.13 -12.85
C ALA A 72 4.89 -8.45 -14.31
N ARG A 73 4.02 -8.02 -15.24
CA ARG A 73 4.24 -8.19 -16.69
C ARG A 73 4.86 -6.98 -17.39
N SER A 74 5.08 -5.89 -16.65
CA SER A 74 5.72 -4.70 -17.22
C SER A 74 7.11 -5.06 -17.76
N PRO A 75 7.44 -4.66 -19.02
CA PRO A 75 8.75 -4.91 -19.61
C PRO A 75 9.84 -4.03 -18.99
N ASP A 76 9.45 -2.86 -18.46
CA ASP A 76 10.33 -1.96 -17.72
C ASP A 76 10.00 -2.05 -16.23
N ARG A 77 10.57 -3.06 -15.56
CA ARG A 77 10.42 -3.24 -14.12
C ARG A 77 11.74 -3.32 -13.40
N GLN A 78 11.81 -2.70 -12.23
CA GLN A 78 12.98 -2.74 -11.35
C GLN A 78 12.57 -3.05 -9.91
N TYR A 79 13.46 -3.73 -9.19
CA TYR A 79 13.33 -4.07 -7.78
C TYR A 79 14.47 -3.41 -7.02
N LEU A 80 14.14 -2.70 -5.96
CA LEU A 80 15.08 -1.97 -5.13
C LEU A 80 14.87 -2.35 -3.67
N THR A 81 15.95 -2.66 -2.95
CA THR A 81 15.90 -2.86 -1.50
C THR A 81 16.65 -1.72 -0.81
N ILE A 82 15.97 -1.00 0.09
CA ILE A 82 16.60 -0.05 1.01
C ILE A 82 16.96 -0.84 2.27
N ALA A 83 18.22 -1.24 2.38
CA ALA A 83 18.72 -1.94 3.56
C ALA A 83 18.47 -1.13 4.84
N ASP A 84 18.18 -1.84 5.93
CA ASP A 84 17.98 -1.28 7.29
C ASP A 84 16.76 -0.33 7.45
N ALA A 85 16.04 -0.02 6.38
CA ALA A 85 14.83 0.79 6.43
C ALA A 85 13.66 0.03 7.07
N GLY A 86 13.00 0.64 8.04
CA GLY A 86 11.74 0.16 8.59
C GLY A 86 10.52 0.63 7.78
N HIS A 87 9.32 0.22 8.18
CA HIS A 87 8.08 0.51 7.44
C HIS A 87 7.80 2.02 7.26
N TYR A 88 8.11 2.82 8.28
CA TYR A 88 7.82 4.26 8.32
C TYR A 88 9.06 5.17 8.29
N TYR A 89 10.26 4.61 8.15
CA TYR A 89 11.52 5.37 8.25
C TYR A 89 11.63 6.22 9.55
N GLN A 90 10.98 5.79 10.64
CA GLN A 90 10.95 6.55 11.90
C GLN A 90 12.35 6.60 12.53
N GLY A 91 12.88 7.81 12.71
CA GLY A 91 14.24 8.01 13.22
C GLY A 91 15.35 7.62 12.24
N GLN A 92 15.04 7.40 10.96
CA GLN A 92 15.94 6.90 9.93
C GLN A 92 16.10 7.91 8.77
N PRO A 93 16.66 9.12 9.02
CA PRO A 93 16.75 10.17 8.00
C PRO A 93 17.70 9.81 6.85
N GLY A 94 18.72 8.97 7.09
CA GLY A 94 19.67 8.57 6.04
C GLY A 94 19.05 7.60 5.04
N GLU A 95 18.31 6.63 5.54
CA GLU A 95 17.57 5.61 4.80
C GLU A 95 16.44 6.28 4.00
N LEU A 96 15.74 7.24 4.62
CA LEU A 96 14.73 8.06 3.93
C LEU A 96 15.35 8.87 2.80
N ALA A 97 16.48 9.55 3.05
CA ALA A 97 17.17 10.34 2.03
C ALA A 97 17.64 9.45 0.86
N ARG A 98 18.16 8.25 1.16
CA ARG A 98 18.53 7.26 0.15
C ARG A 98 17.32 6.82 -0.67
N ALA A 99 16.22 6.45 -0.03
CA ALA A 99 15.00 6.04 -0.72
C ALA A 99 14.50 7.14 -1.68
N VAL A 100 14.47 8.40 -1.23
CA VAL A 100 14.09 9.55 -2.05
C VAL A 100 15.05 9.76 -3.22
N ALA A 101 16.36 9.64 -3.01
CA ALA A 101 17.36 9.81 -4.06
C ALA A 101 17.22 8.74 -5.16
N GLU A 102 17.05 7.47 -4.77
CA GLU A 102 16.85 6.35 -5.71
C GLU A 102 15.54 6.50 -6.49
N LEU A 103 14.44 6.85 -5.83
CA LEU A 103 13.16 7.14 -6.48
C LEU A 103 13.27 8.31 -7.46
N GLY A 104 13.93 9.40 -7.05
CA GLY A 104 14.15 10.57 -7.88
C GLY A 104 15.00 10.25 -9.11
N GLY A 105 16.09 9.50 -8.94
CA GLY A 105 16.93 9.04 -10.04
C GLY A 105 16.17 8.14 -11.02
N TRP A 106 15.35 7.23 -10.50
CA TRP A 106 14.51 6.34 -11.30
C TRP A 106 13.49 7.09 -12.16
N LEU A 107 12.83 8.10 -11.58
CA LEU A 107 11.88 8.97 -12.28
C LEU A 107 12.59 9.83 -13.35
N ALA A 108 13.74 10.42 -13.00
CA ALA A 108 14.51 11.27 -13.89
C ALA A 108 14.99 10.51 -15.14
N ALA A 109 15.48 9.28 -14.97
CA ALA A 109 15.92 8.41 -16.06
C ALA A 109 14.82 8.10 -17.09
N ARG A 110 13.54 8.28 -16.71
CA ARG A 110 12.36 8.03 -17.54
C ARG A 110 11.62 9.31 -17.94
N GLY A 111 12.15 10.49 -17.57
CA GLY A 111 11.48 11.77 -17.80
C GLY A 111 10.16 11.92 -17.05
N LEU A 112 9.99 11.20 -15.94
CA LEU A 112 8.78 11.21 -15.10
C LEU A 112 8.90 12.14 -13.88
N SER A 113 10.01 12.86 -13.74
CA SER A 113 10.20 13.81 -12.64
C SER A 113 9.14 14.92 -12.66
N PRO A 114 8.66 15.37 -11.49
CA PRO A 114 7.74 16.50 -11.42
C PRO A 114 8.32 17.72 -12.15
N LYS A 115 7.51 18.34 -12.99
CA LYS A 115 7.84 19.67 -13.53
C LYS A 115 7.59 20.66 -12.41
N GLY A 116 8.62 21.43 -12.05
CA GLY A 116 8.53 22.49 -11.04
C GLY A 116 7.59 23.61 -11.45
#